data_AF-A0A392MCT6-F1
#
_entry.id   AF-A0A392MCT6-F1
#
_cell.length_a   1.000
_cell.length_b   1.000
_cell.length_c   1.000
_cell.angle_alpha   90.00
_cell.angle_beta   90.00
_cell.angle_gamma   90.00
#
_symmetry.space_group_name_H-M   'P 1'
#
loop_
_entity.id
_entity.type
_entity.pdbx_description
1 polymer ?
#
loop_
_entity_poly.entity_id
_entity_poly.type
_entity_poly.pdbx_seq_one_letter_code
_entity_poly.pdbx_strand_id
1 'polypeptide(L)'
;MLDTGFFHADPHPGNMIRTPDGKLAILDFGLVTKLTDDQKYGMIEAIAHLIHRDYPAIVKDFVKLGFIPDGVNLDPILPVLAKVFDQALEGGGAKNINFQELASDLAQITFDYPFRIPPYFALIIRAIGVLEGIALVGNSDFAIVDEAYPYIAQV
;
A
#
# COMPACT_ATOMS: atom_id res chain seq x y z
N MET A 1 6.35 9.22 4.00
CA MET A 1 6.06 7.90 4.59
C MET A 1 7.30 7.04 4.69
N LEU A 2 7.92 6.65 3.57
CA LEU A 2 9.08 5.74 3.58
C LEU A 2 10.38 6.40 4.09
N ASP A 3 10.58 7.69 3.87
CA ASP A 3 11.77 8.40 4.38
C ASP A 3 11.61 8.87 5.84
N THR A 4 10.52 9.57 6.13
CA THR A 4 10.32 10.27 7.41
C THR A 4 9.50 9.50 8.43
N GLY A 5 8.82 8.42 8.02
CA GLY A 5 7.82 7.72 8.84
C GLY A 5 6.50 8.48 9.02
N PHE A 6 6.37 9.73 8.53
CA PHE A 6 5.14 10.51 8.62
C PHE A 6 4.28 10.35 7.36
N PHE A 7 2.96 10.27 7.54
CA PHE A 7 2.00 10.33 6.43
C PHE A 7 0.71 11.07 6.83
N HIS A 8 0.10 11.73 5.84
CA HIS A 8 -1.20 12.35 5.97
C HIS A 8 -2.29 11.31 5.64
N ALA A 9 -3.06 10.90 6.64
CA ALA A 9 -4.05 9.83 6.54
C ALA A 9 -5.39 10.26 5.93
N ASP A 10 -5.63 11.57 5.75
CA ASP A 10 -6.87 12.11 5.18
C ASP A 10 -6.66 13.24 4.15
N PRO A 11 -6.01 12.97 3.01
CA PRO A 11 -5.70 13.99 2.01
C PRO A 11 -6.93 14.37 1.15
N HIS A 12 -8.08 14.63 1.76
CA HIS A 12 -9.31 14.99 1.04
C HIS A 12 -9.15 16.32 0.28
N PRO A 13 -9.81 16.53 -0.89
CA PRO A 13 -9.64 17.74 -1.70
C PRO A 13 -9.91 19.04 -0.93
N GLY A 14 -10.80 19.02 0.06
CA GLY A 14 -11.08 20.20 0.91
C GLY A 14 -9.87 20.67 1.73
N ASN A 15 -8.90 19.79 1.99
CA ASN A 15 -7.69 20.08 2.75
C ASN A 15 -6.51 20.50 1.86
N MET A 16 -6.72 20.64 0.55
CA MET A 16 -5.65 20.84 -0.42
C MET A 16 -6.03 21.94 -1.42
N ILE A 17 -5.18 22.95 -1.56
CA ILE A 17 -5.38 24.02 -2.55
C ILE A 17 -4.14 24.25 -3.40
N ARG A 18 -4.35 24.59 -4.67
CA ARG A 18 -3.27 25.06 -5.53
C ARG A 18 -2.99 26.52 -5.25
N THR A 19 -1.76 26.85 -4.87
CA THR A 19 -1.32 28.24 -4.67
C THR A 19 -1.18 28.95 -6.02
N PRO A 20 -1.19 30.30 -6.06
CA PRO A 20 -1.03 31.06 -7.30
C PRO A 20 0.27 30.75 -8.06
N ASP A 21 1.35 30.41 -7.34
CA ASP A 21 2.64 29.99 -7.91
C ASP A 21 2.69 28.51 -8.30
N GLY A 22 1.55 27.80 -8.22
CA GLY A 22 1.40 26.43 -8.72
C GLY A 22 1.83 25.32 -7.77
N LYS A 23 2.09 25.63 -6.50
CA LYS A 23 2.37 24.62 -5.46
C LYS A 23 1.08 24.08 -4.88
N LEU A 24 1.19 22.94 -4.21
CA LEU A 24 0.11 22.35 -3.43
C LEU A 24 0.26 22.78 -1.98
N ALA A 25 -0.74 23.46 -1.44
CA ALA A 25 -0.82 23.82 -0.03
C ALA A 25 -1.78 22.87 0.69
N ILE A 26 -1.32 22.31 1.81
CA ILE A 26 -2.09 21.45 2.71
C ILE A 26 -2.61 22.32 3.85
N LEU A 27 -3.93 22.30 4.08
CA LEU A 27 -4.63 23.18 5.01
C LEU A 27 -4.88 22.54 6.38
N ASP A 28 -5.06 21.22 6.41
CA ASP A 28 -5.37 20.45 7.62
C ASP A 28 -4.25 19.44 7.89
N PHE A 29 -3.95 19.21 9.17
CA PHE A 29 -2.98 18.22 9.66
C PHE A 29 -3.57 17.38 10.81
N GLY A 30 -4.90 17.40 11.01
CA GLY A 30 -5.60 16.71 12.10
C GLY A 30 -5.56 15.19 12.01
N LEU A 31 -5.32 14.64 10.81
CA LEU A 31 -5.16 13.20 10.55
C LEU A 31 -3.76 12.91 9.98
N VAL A 32 -2.73 13.28 10.74
CA VAL A 32 -1.33 12.90 10.47
C VAL A 32 -0.92 11.79 11.41
N THR A 33 -0.34 10.73 10.86
CA THR A 33 0.10 9.55 11.62
C THR A 33 1.58 9.29 11.38
N LYS A 34 2.24 8.75 12.40
CA LYS A 34 3.61 8.27 12.34
C LYS A 34 3.63 6.74 12.34
N LEU A 35 4.35 6.18 11.39
CA LEU A 35 4.70 4.77 11.38
C LEU A 35 5.90 4.54 12.29
N THR A 36 5.88 3.42 13.00
CA THR A 36 7.07 2.92 13.69
C THR A 36 8.15 2.55 12.68
N ASP A 37 9.41 2.51 13.12
CA ASP A 37 10.50 2.07 12.25
C ASP A 37 10.30 0.62 11.77
N ASP A 38 9.76 -0.26 12.61
CA ASP A 38 9.45 -1.65 12.23
C ASP A 38 8.40 -1.74 11.12
N GLN A 39 7.34 -0.92 11.19
CA GLN A 39 6.34 -0.83 10.12
C GLN A 39 6.95 -0.28 8.84
N LYS A 40 7.79 0.76 8.94
CA LYS A 40 8.45 1.39 7.80
C LYS A 40 9.38 0.40 7.09
N TYR A 41 10.28 -0.24 7.81
CA TYR A 41 11.20 -1.23 7.26
C TYR A 41 10.47 -2.49 6.79
N GLY A 42 9.45 -2.96 7.52
CA GLY A 42 8.64 -4.09 7.09
C GLY A 42 7.91 -3.83 5.77
N MET A 43 7.42 -2.60 5.53
CA MET A 43 6.82 -2.25 4.24
C MET A 43 7.86 -2.20 3.12
N ILE A 44 9.05 -1.67 3.39
CA ILE A 44 10.16 -1.65 2.43
C ILE A 44 10.54 -3.08 2.03
N GLU A 45 10.74 -3.96 3.01
CA GLU A 45 11.03 -5.37 2.80
C GLU A 45 9.92 -6.06 1.99
N ALA A 46 8.65 -5.87 2.37
CA ALA A 46 7.52 -6.44 1.65
C ALA A 46 7.46 -6.01 0.17
N ILE A 47 7.73 -4.73 -0.10
CA ILE A 47 7.81 -4.21 -1.46
C ILE A 47 8.98 -4.86 -2.22
N ALA A 48 10.16 -4.95 -1.60
CA ALA A 48 11.33 -5.58 -2.20
C ALA A 48 11.07 -7.07 -2.52
N HIS A 49 10.48 -7.81 -1.60
CA HIS A 49 10.11 -9.21 -1.82
C HIS A 49 9.04 -9.37 -2.91
N LEU A 50 8.06 -8.46 -2.98
CA LEU A 50 7.06 -8.46 -4.06
C LEU A 50 7.67 -8.25 -5.44
N ILE A 51 8.62 -7.31 -5.58
CA ILE A 51 9.33 -7.07 -6.85
C ILE A 51 10.09 -8.32 -7.31
N HIS A 52 10.75 -9.00 -6.38
CA HIS A 52 11.49 -10.23 -6.66
C HIS A 52 10.61 -11.49 -6.70
N ARG A 53 9.29 -11.35 -6.48
CA ARG A 53 8.32 -12.45 -6.37
C ARG A 53 8.72 -13.50 -5.32
N ASP A 54 9.33 -13.08 -4.23
CA ASP A 54 9.69 -13.94 -3.09
C ASP A 54 8.46 -14.14 -2.18
N TYR A 55 7.51 -14.95 -2.64
CA TYR A 55 6.26 -15.23 -1.91
C TYR A 55 6.47 -15.81 -0.50
N PRO A 56 7.43 -16.74 -0.26
CA PRO A 56 7.75 -17.19 1.09
C PRO A 56 8.18 -16.05 2.03
N ALA A 57 8.93 -15.06 1.53
CA ALA A 57 9.31 -13.90 2.31
C ALA A 57 8.13 -12.94 2.55
N ILE A 58 7.29 -12.68 1.54
CA ILE A 58 6.08 -11.84 1.67
C ILE A 58 5.15 -12.35 2.76
N VAL A 59 4.94 -13.67 2.87
CA VAL A 59 4.07 -14.23 3.91
C VAL A 59 4.64 -13.96 5.30
N LYS A 60 5.96 -13.97 5.47
CA LYS A 60 6.62 -13.60 6.73
C LYS A 60 6.50 -12.11 7.02
N ASP A 61 6.62 -11.27 5.99
CA ASP A 61 6.40 -9.82 6.14
C ASP A 61 4.99 -9.52 6.60
N PHE A 62 4.00 -10.30 6.15
CA PHE A 62 2.62 -10.17 6.57
C PHE A 62 2.41 -10.52 8.05
N VAL A 63 3.21 -11.42 8.62
CA VAL A 63 3.27 -11.63 10.07
C VAL A 63 3.89 -10.38 10.74
N LYS A 64 5.06 -9.93 10.27
CA LYS A 64 5.79 -8.78 10.81
C LYS A 64 4.98 -7.48 10.80
N LEU A 65 4.18 -7.27 9.75
CA LEU A 65 3.30 -6.12 9.58
C LEU A 65 1.95 -6.29 10.28
N GLY A 66 1.70 -7.46 10.90
CA GLY A 66 0.51 -7.71 11.71
C GLY A 66 -0.74 -8.09 10.93
N PHE A 67 -0.62 -8.39 9.63
CA PHE A 67 -1.70 -8.92 8.81
C PHE A 67 -2.05 -10.36 9.19
N ILE A 68 -1.05 -11.14 9.58
CA ILE A 68 -1.23 -12.50 10.06
C ILE A 68 -0.77 -12.55 11.52
N PRO A 69 -1.56 -13.08 12.46
CA PRO A 69 -1.12 -13.28 13.84
C PRO A 69 0.08 -14.20 13.95
N ASP A 70 0.93 -13.97 14.95
CA ASP A 70 2.03 -14.86 15.27
C ASP A 70 1.54 -16.29 15.57
N GLY A 71 2.33 -17.29 15.14
CA GLY A 71 2.06 -18.71 15.41
C GLY A 71 1.04 -19.37 14.47
N VAL A 72 0.52 -18.65 13.47
CA VAL A 72 -0.33 -19.22 12.42
C VAL A 72 0.50 -20.11 11.49
N ASN A 73 -0.06 -21.27 11.08
CA ASN A 73 0.53 -22.08 10.03
C ASN A 73 0.42 -21.35 8.69
N LEU A 74 1.56 -21.01 8.09
CA LEU A 74 1.66 -20.23 6.87
C LEU A 74 1.57 -21.08 5.59
N ASP A 75 1.81 -22.39 5.67
CA ASP A 75 1.80 -23.31 4.53
C ASP A 75 0.54 -23.22 3.67
N PRO A 76 -0.69 -23.15 4.22
CA PRO A 76 -1.89 -23.05 3.39
C PRO A 76 -2.15 -21.62 2.88
N ILE A 77 -1.57 -20.59 3.50
CA ILE A 77 -1.76 -19.19 3.11
C ILE A 77 -0.87 -18.82 1.92
N LEU A 78 0.35 -19.36 1.88
CA LEU A 78 1.35 -19.08 0.86
C LEU A 78 0.82 -19.23 -0.58
N PRO A 79 0.22 -20.36 -1.01
CA PRO A 79 -0.25 -20.51 -2.38
C PRO A 79 -1.41 -19.55 -2.73
N VAL A 80 -2.21 -19.14 -1.73
CA VAL A 80 -3.31 -18.20 -1.92
C VAL A 80 -2.77 -16.79 -2.14
N LEU A 81 -1.84 -16.34 -1.30
CA LEU A 81 -1.20 -15.04 -1.47
C LEU A 81 -0.39 -14.96 -2.77
N ALA A 82 0.37 -16.01 -3.10
CA ALA A 82 1.12 -16.07 -4.34
C ALA A 82 0.20 -15.88 -5.55
N LYS A 83 -0.96 -16.56 -5.57
CA LYS A 83 -1.94 -16.42 -6.65
C LYS A 83 -2.47 -14.99 -6.78
N VAL A 84 -2.84 -14.36 -5.66
CA VAL A 84 -3.34 -12.97 -5.67
C VAL A 84 -2.30 -12.01 -6.23
N PHE A 85 -1.04 -12.14 -5.82
CA PHE A 85 0.04 -11.28 -6.32
C PHE A 85 0.45 -11.59 -7.76
N ASP A 86 0.47 -12.86 -8.18
CA ASP A 86 0.71 -13.22 -9.58
C ASP A 86 -0.38 -12.62 -10.48
N GLN A 87 -1.66 -12.72 -10.09
CA GLN A 87 -2.77 -12.10 -10.82
C GLN A 87 -2.63 -10.58 -10.90
N ALA A 88 -2.23 -9.93 -9.81
CA ALA A 88 -1.98 -8.48 -9.80
C ALA A 88 -0.80 -8.08 -10.71
N LEU A 89 0.19 -8.95 -10.89
CA LEU A 89 1.39 -8.70 -11.70
C LEU A 89 1.27 -9.17 -13.17
N GLU A 90 0.31 -10.04 -13.49
CA GLU A 90 0.10 -10.62 -14.83
C GLU A 90 -0.20 -9.56 -15.90
N GLY A 91 -0.77 -8.41 -15.52
CA GLY A 91 -1.17 -7.33 -16.42
C GLY A 91 -0.03 -6.51 -17.04
N GLY A 92 1.25 -6.81 -16.79
CA GLY A 92 2.38 -6.02 -17.29
C GLY A 92 3.43 -5.65 -16.22
N GLY A 93 3.45 -6.35 -15.08
CA GLY A 93 4.31 -6.07 -13.94
C GLY A 93 3.66 -5.09 -12.94
N ALA A 94 4.43 -4.65 -11.95
CA ALA A 94 3.93 -3.85 -10.83
C ALA A 94 3.15 -2.60 -11.29
N LYS A 95 3.56 -2.01 -12.42
CA LYS A 95 2.98 -0.80 -13.01
C LYS A 95 1.47 -0.86 -13.28
N ASN A 96 0.95 -2.04 -13.59
CA ASN A 96 -0.47 -2.22 -13.92
C ASN A 96 -1.29 -2.80 -12.75
N ILE A 97 -0.75 -2.76 -11.52
CA ILE A 97 -1.50 -3.21 -10.33
C ILE A 97 -2.64 -2.22 -10.06
N ASN A 98 -3.86 -2.73 -10.05
CA ASN A 98 -5.00 -2.04 -9.49
C ASN A 98 -5.02 -2.24 -7.96
N PHE A 99 -4.69 -1.18 -7.20
CA PHE A 99 -4.64 -1.24 -5.74
C PHE A 99 -5.99 -1.52 -5.08
N GLN A 100 -7.11 -1.07 -5.68
CA GLN A 100 -8.44 -1.32 -5.13
C GLN A 100 -8.85 -2.79 -5.30
N GLU A 101 -8.58 -3.37 -6.47
CA GLU A 101 -8.81 -4.80 -6.73
C GLU A 101 -7.92 -5.67 -5.83
N LEU A 102 -6.62 -5.39 -5.77
CA LEU A 102 -5.69 -6.10 -4.89
C LEU A 102 -6.13 -6.03 -3.41
N ALA A 103 -6.56 -4.86 -2.94
CA ALA A 103 -7.08 -4.72 -1.58
C ALA A 103 -8.36 -5.54 -1.37
N SER A 104 -9.22 -5.63 -2.39
CA SER A 104 -10.44 -6.45 -2.35
C SER A 104 -10.12 -7.94 -2.29
N ASP A 105 -9.19 -8.41 -3.12
CA ASP A 105 -8.74 -9.80 -3.15
C ASP A 105 -8.09 -10.21 -1.82
N LEU A 106 -7.23 -9.36 -1.27
CA LEU A 106 -6.64 -9.56 0.06
C LEU A 106 -7.71 -9.55 1.16
N ALA A 107 -8.77 -8.75 1.03
CA ALA A 107 -9.88 -8.76 1.96
C ALA A 107 -10.66 -10.08 1.90
N GLN A 108 -10.79 -10.72 0.73
CA GLN A 108 -11.44 -12.03 0.64
C GLN A 108 -10.68 -13.13 1.40
N ILE A 109 -9.35 -13.05 1.45
CA ILE A 109 -8.51 -14.00 2.22
C ILE A 109 -8.86 -14.00 3.72
N THR A 110 -9.37 -12.87 4.24
CA THR A 110 -9.77 -12.76 5.66
C THR A 110 -10.91 -13.69 6.06
N PHE A 111 -11.70 -14.21 5.11
CA PHE A 111 -12.81 -15.13 5.39
C PHE A 111 -12.33 -16.56 5.63
N ASP A 112 -11.30 -16.99 4.91
CA ASP A 112 -10.82 -18.38 4.91
C ASP A 112 -9.59 -18.57 5.81
N TYR A 113 -8.85 -17.51 6.09
CA TYR A 113 -7.58 -17.53 6.82
C TYR A 113 -7.58 -16.49 7.95
N PRO A 114 -6.75 -16.69 8.99
CA PRO A 114 -6.58 -15.71 10.07
C PRO A 114 -5.77 -14.49 9.59
N PHE A 115 -6.30 -13.81 8.58
CA PHE A 115 -5.77 -12.60 7.98
C PHE A 115 -6.59 -11.42 8.48
N ARG A 116 -5.94 -10.31 8.81
CA ARG A 116 -6.57 -9.07 9.28
C ARG A 116 -5.88 -7.87 8.66
N ILE A 117 -6.60 -6.77 8.53
CA ILE A 117 -6.03 -5.51 8.04
C ILE A 117 -5.63 -4.66 9.26
N PRO A 118 -4.34 -4.36 9.47
CA PRO A 118 -3.91 -3.48 10.55
C PRO A 118 -4.53 -2.08 10.41
N PRO A 119 -4.93 -1.41 11.52
CA PRO A 119 -5.57 -0.08 11.45
C PRO A 119 -4.72 0.97 10.73
N TYR A 120 -3.40 0.96 10.93
CA TYR A 120 -2.50 1.90 10.25
C TYR A 120 -2.48 1.68 8.73
N PHE A 121 -2.61 0.43 8.28
CA PHE A 121 -2.63 0.09 6.87
C PHE A 121 -3.95 0.50 6.20
N ALA A 122 -5.08 0.37 6.91
CA ALA A 122 -6.36 0.87 6.44
C ALA A 122 -6.33 2.40 6.20
N LEU A 123 -5.61 3.16 7.04
CA LEU A 123 -5.39 4.59 6.84
C LEU A 123 -4.53 4.87 5.60
N ILE A 124 -3.50 4.04 5.35
CA ILE A 124 -2.66 4.15 4.15
C ILE A 124 -3.49 3.90 2.89
N ILE A 125 -4.26 2.81 2.82
CA ILE A 125 -5.13 2.50 1.66
C ILE A 125 -6.10 3.66 1.40
N ARG A 126 -6.73 4.21 2.45
CA ARG A 126 -7.63 5.35 2.31
C ARG A 126 -6.92 6.56 1.73
N ALA A 127 -5.76 6.92 2.26
CA ALA A 127 -4.99 8.07 1.79
C ALA A 127 -4.57 7.91 0.31
N ILE A 128 -4.09 6.73 -0.07
CA ILE A 128 -3.73 6.38 -1.45
C ILE A 128 -4.94 6.52 -2.37
N GLY A 129 -6.09 5.92 -2.01
CA GLY A 129 -7.29 5.98 -2.85
C GLY A 129 -7.83 7.38 -3.05
N VAL A 130 -7.76 8.24 -2.02
CA VAL A 130 -8.16 9.65 -2.13
C VAL A 130 -7.19 10.42 -3.03
N LEU A 131 -5.88 10.23 -2.87
CA LEU A 131 -4.86 10.89 -3.71
C LEU A 131 -4.96 10.47 -5.17
N GLU A 132 -5.17 9.18 -5.44
CA GLU A 132 -5.38 8.66 -6.78
C GLU A 132 -6.65 9.24 -7.41
N GLY A 133 -7.76 9.30 -6.66
CA GLY A 133 -8.98 9.94 -7.13
C GLY A 133 -8.80 11.42 -7.48
N ILE A 134 -8.01 12.16 -6.70
CA ILE A 134 -7.65 13.57 -7.01
C ILE A 134 -6.80 13.65 -8.28
N ALA A 135 -5.80 12.78 -8.41
CA ALA A 135 -4.89 12.80 -9.54
C ALA A 135 -5.62 12.46 -10.85
N LEU A 136 -6.56 11.52 -10.83
CA LEU A 136 -7.40 11.14 -11.97
C LEU A 136 -8.28 12.29 -12.50
N VAL A 137 -8.64 13.27 -11.66
CA VAL A 137 -9.34 14.49 -12.12
C VAL A 137 -8.45 15.36 -13.01
N GLY A 138 -7.14 15.41 -12.71
CA GLY A 138 -6.17 16.21 -13.45
C GLY A 138 -5.52 15.48 -14.63
N ASN A 139 -5.36 14.16 -14.51
CA ASN A 139 -4.80 13.29 -15.54
C ASN A 139 -5.54 11.95 -15.52
N SER A 140 -6.36 11.68 -16.54
CA SER A 140 -7.15 10.44 -16.65
C SER A 140 -6.29 9.17 -16.77
N ASP A 141 -5.05 9.32 -17.22
CA ASP A 141 -4.10 8.22 -17.40
C ASP A 141 -3.14 8.09 -16.21
N PHE A 142 -3.44 8.75 -15.08
CA PHE A 142 -2.63 8.66 -13.88
C PHE A 142 -2.67 7.25 -13.29
N ALA A 143 -1.50 6.68 -13.03
CA ALA A 143 -1.33 5.42 -12.31
C ALA A 143 -0.41 5.64 -11.10
N ILE A 144 -0.94 5.48 -9.89
CA ILE A 144 -0.16 5.74 -8.67
C ILE A 144 1.06 4.81 -8.55
N VAL A 145 0.98 3.59 -9.11
CA VAL A 145 2.09 2.64 -9.08
C VAL A 145 3.26 3.13 -9.93
N ASP A 146 2.99 3.74 -11.08
CA ASP A 146 4.02 4.27 -11.98
C ASP A 146 4.78 5.42 -11.33
N GLU A 147 4.06 6.34 -10.70
CA GLU A 147 4.64 7.49 -10.00
C GLU A 147 5.39 7.07 -8.73
N ALA A 148 4.98 5.97 -8.09
CA ALA A 148 5.66 5.42 -6.94
C ALA A 148 6.91 4.61 -7.30
N TYR A 149 7.01 4.08 -8.54
CA TYR A 149 8.09 3.20 -8.96
C TYR A 149 9.51 3.75 -8.72
N PRO A 150 9.83 5.04 -8.99
CA PRO A 150 11.16 5.59 -8.71
C PRO A 150 11.53 5.58 -7.24
N TYR A 151 10.55 5.69 -6.34
CA TYR A 151 10.76 5.65 -4.89
C TYR A 151 10.87 4.21 -4.39
N ILE A 152 10.16 3.30 -5.03
CA ILE A 152 10.17 1.86 -4.75
C ILE A 152 11.45 1.19 -5.26
N ALA A 153 12.00 1.62 -6.41
CA ALA A 153 13.20 1.05 -7.00
C ALA A 153 14.51 1.53 -6.37
N GLN A 154 14.45 2.52 -5.48
CA GLN A 154 15.60 3.03 -4.72
C GLN A 154 15.85 2.27 -3.43
N VAL A 155 14.93 1.38 -3.04
CA VAL A 155 14.98 0.62 -1.78
C VAL A 155 15.49 -0.79 -1.98
#